data_AF-A0A970RYP7-F1
#
_entry.id   AF-A0A970RYP7-F1
#
_cell.length_a   1.000
_cell.length_b   1.000
_cell.length_c   1.000
_cell.angle_alpha   90.00
_cell.angle_beta   90.00
_cell.angle_gamma   90.00
#
_symmetry.space_group_name_H-M   'P 1'
#
loop_
_entity.id
_entity.type
_entity.pdbx_description
1 polymer ?
#
loop_
_entity_poly.entity_id
_entity_poly.type
_entity_poly.pdbx_seq_one_letter_code
_entity_poly.pdbx_strand_id
1 'polypeptide(L)'
;FSEEKNTSNNGGLMVNLAQSQNYNTTWFEPQELPKEVLDAVRNLKVGEISSVFSSIDSKNNLVYKIVSIKTRRPAHRADLKQDYQYIQSLALQEKQEKTLSEWVSRRQKTMFIRIDPDFRGCQFENDGWVK
;
A
#
# COMPACT_ATOMS: atom_id res chain seq x y z
N PHE A 1 -12.11 -15.38 -18.51
CA PHE A 1 -11.14 -16.42 -18.92
C PHE A 1 -9.78 -15.74 -19.01
N SER A 2 -8.81 -16.19 -18.23
CA SER A 2 -7.43 -15.67 -18.23
C SER A 2 -6.47 -16.84 -18.37
N GLU A 3 -5.49 -16.71 -19.26
CA GLU A 3 -4.44 -17.70 -19.48
C GLU A 3 -3.26 -17.53 -18.52
N GLU A 4 -3.22 -16.43 -17.76
CA GLU A 4 -2.18 -16.18 -16.76
C GLU A 4 -2.45 -16.98 -15.48
N LYS A 5 -1.50 -17.83 -15.08
CA LYS A 5 -1.64 -18.77 -13.95
C LYS A 5 -2.09 -18.12 -12.64
N ASN A 6 -1.66 -16.88 -12.38
CA ASN A 6 -1.97 -16.15 -11.15
C ASN A 6 -3.40 -15.62 -11.12
N THR A 7 -3.99 -15.28 -12.27
CA THR A 7 -5.34 -14.71 -12.36
C THR A 7 -6.37 -15.71 -12.89
N SER A 8 -5.93 -16.81 -13.49
CA SER A 8 -6.75 -17.90 -14.04
C SER A 8 -7.76 -18.44 -13.03
N ASN A 9 -7.30 -18.77 -11.81
CA ASN A 9 -8.15 -19.31 -10.75
C ASN A 9 -9.16 -18.28 -10.19
N ASN A 10 -8.91 -16.98 -10.35
CA ASN A 10 -9.78 -15.89 -9.91
C ASN A 10 -10.58 -15.27 -11.07
N GLY A 11 -10.77 -16.02 -12.16
CA GLY A 11 -11.56 -15.59 -13.32
C GLY A 11 -10.94 -14.46 -14.15
N GLY A 12 -9.68 -14.10 -13.91
CA GLY A 12 -8.98 -12.98 -14.55
C GLY A 12 -8.93 -11.70 -13.70
N LEU A 13 -9.37 -11.75 -12.43
CA LEU A 13 -9.26 -10.60 -11.53
C LEU A 13 -7.82 -10.45 -11.01
N MET A 14 -7.27 -9.25 -11.17
CA MET A 14 -6.00 -8.88 -10.57
C MET A 14 -6.13 -8.81 -9.05
N VAL A 15 -5.12 -9.31 -8.35
CA VAL A 15 -5.02 -9.23 -6.89
C VAL A 15 -3.91 -8.24 -6.55
N ASN A 16 -4.22 -7.33 -5.63
CA ASN A 16 -3.30 -6.33 -5.18
C ASN A 16 -2.31 -6.94 -4.19
N LEU A 17 -1.03 -6.90 -4.55
CA LEU A 17 0.08 -7.42 -3.75
C LEU A 17 0.95 -6.28 -3.19
N ALA A 18 0.55 -5.02 -3.38
CA ALA A 18 1.23 -3.89 -2.77
C ALA A 18 1.04 -3.93 -1.25
N GLN A 19 2.06 -3.52 -0.51
CA GLN A 19 1.99 -3.39 0.96
C GLN A 19 1.14 -2.17 1.33
N SER A 20 -0.18 -2.31 1.19
CA SER A 20 -1.15 -1.27 1.50
C SER A 20 -2.39 -1.86 2.16
N GLN A 21 -3.34 -1.00 2.52
CA GLN A 21 -4.65 -1.42 3.06
C GLN A 21 -5.44 -2.29 2.06
N ASN A 22 -5.11 -2.24 0.77
CA ASN A 22 -5.73 -3.04 -0.27
C ASN A 22 -5.02 -4.39 -0.51
N TYR A 23 -4.03 -4.75 0.31
CA TYR A 23 -3.30 -6.01 0.18
C TYR A 23 -4.25 -7.22 0.14
N ASN A 24 -4.02 -8.11 -0.81
CA ASN A 24 -4.83 -9.31 -1.08
C ASN A 24 -6.30 -9.02 -1.46
N THR A 25 -6.61 -7.80 -1.90
CA THR A 25 -7.92 -7.42 -2.45
C THR A 25 -7.86 -7.23 -3.97
N THR A 26 -9.00 -7.02 -4.61
CA THR A 26 -9.07 -6.67 -6.05
C THR A 26 -9.13 -5.16 -6.28
N TRP A 27 -8.99 -4.34 -5.22
CA TRP A 27 -9.01 -2.89 -5.31
C TRP A 27 -7.58 -2.38 -5.45
N PHE A 28 -7.40 -1.37 -6.29
CA PHE A 28 -6.11 -0.76 -6.56
C PHE A 28 -6.26 0.76 -6.53
N GLU A 29 -5.34 1.41 -5.85
CA GLU A 29 -5.08 2.83 -6.03
C GLU A 29 -4.22 3.04 -7.28
N PRO A 30 -4.30 4.20 -7.95
CA PRO A 30 -3.51 4.47 -9.15
C PRO A 30 -2.00 4.27 -8.95
N GLN A 31 -1.47 4.56 -7.77
CA GLN A 31 -0.06 4.40 -7.40
C GLN A 31 0.40 2.95 -7.19
N GLU A 32 -0.54 2.02 -6.99
CA GLU A 32 -0.26 0.60 -6.76
C GLU A 32 -0.21 -0.19 -8.07
N LEU A 33 -0.65 0.43 -9.17
CA LEU A 33 -0.63 -0.19 -10.48
C LEU A 33 0.75 -0.05 -11.14
N PRO A 34 1.23 -1.09 -11.84
CA PRO A 34 2.36 -0.95 -12.75
C PRO A 34 2.08 0.15 -13.78
N LYS A 35 3.12 0.89 -14.16
CA LYS A 35 3.00 2.05 -15.05
C LYS A 35 2.30 1.71 -16.38
N GLU A 36 2.62 0.56 -16.96
CA GLU A 36 2.06 0.09 -18.23
C GLU A 36 0.54 -0.15 -18.11
N VAL A 37 0.12 -0.74 -16.99
CA VAL A 37 -1.30 -0.97 -16.69
C VAL A 37 -2.01 0.36 -16.43
N LEU A 38 -1.40 1.25 -15.64
CA LEU A 38 -1.95 2.55 -15.32
C LEU A 38 -2.20 3.39 -16.58
N ASP A 39 -1.25 3.42 -17.50
CA ASP A 39 -1.37 4.17 -18.76
C ASP A 39 -2.45 3.55 -19.66
N ALA A 40 -2.59 2.23 -19.69
CA ALA A 40 -3.64 1.54 -20.43
C ALA A 40 -5.05 1.80 -19.87
N VAL A 41 -5.20 1.90 -18.54
CA VAL A 41 -6.51 2.10 -17.89
C VAL A 41 -6.91 3.56 -17.66
N ARG A 42 -5.96 4.51 -17.76
CA ARG A 42 -6.19 5.93 -17.44
C ARG A 42 -7.41 6.52 -18.14
N ASN A 43 -7.55 6.21 -19.43
CA ASN A 43 -8.60 6.75 -20.30
C ASN A 43 -9.78 5.78 -20.54
N LEU A 44 -9.76 4.58 -19.93
CA LEU A 44 -10.83 3.61 -20.10
C LEU A 44 -12.01 3.90 -19.17
N LYS A 45 -13.22 3.68 -19.69
CA LYS A 45 -14.44 3.62 -18.87
C LYS A 45 -14.64 2.22 -18.30
N VAL A 46 -15.52 2.14 -17.30
CA VAL A 46 -15.92 0.86 -16.71
C VAL A 46 -16.58 0.00 -17.80
N GLY A 47 -16.08 -1.23 -17.98
CA GLY A 47 -16.54 -2.17 -19.01
C GLY A 47 -15.84 -2.02 -20.37
N GLU A 48 -15.04 -0.97 -20.60
CA GLU A 48 -14.22 -0.86 -21.81
C GLU A 48 -12.96 -1.72 -21.72
N ILE A 49 -12.50 -2.20 -22.87
CA ILE A 49 -11.35 -3.08 -23.03
C ILE A 49 -10.16 -2.25 -23.54
N SER A 50 -8.98 -2.45 -22.95
CA SER A 50 -7.76 -1.77 -23.37
C SER A 50 -7.27 -2.24 -24.74
N SER A 51 -6.43 -1.42 -25.39
CA SER A 51 -5.54 -1.94 -26.42
C SER A 51 -4.57 -2.96 -25.83
N VAL A 52 -4.05 -3.85 -26.68
CA VAL A 52 -2.99 -4.79 -26.29
C VAL A 52 -1.72 -3.99 -25.95
N PHE A 53 -1.12 -4.27 -24.80
CA PHE A 53 0.18 -3.72 -24.42
C PHE A 53 1.12 -4.82 -23.93
N SER A 54 2.42 -4.58 -24.06
CA SER A 54 3.45 -5.48 -23.54
C SER A 54 3.74 -5.18 -22.07
N SER A 55 4.00 -6.22 -21.31
CA SER A 55 4.37 -6.18 -19.89
C SER A 55 5.39 -7.28 -19.62
N ILE A 56 6.15 -7.15 -18.54
CA ILE A 56 7.09 -8.18 -18.08
C ILE A 56 6.43 -8.92 -16.92
N ASP A 57 6.35 -10.25 -17.02
CA ASP A 57 5.89 -11.09 -15.90
C ASP A 57 7.01 -11.23 -14.83
N SER A 58 6.64 -11.67 -13.63
CA SER A 58 7.50 -12.10 -12.52
C SER A 58 8.66 -13.03 -12.93
N LYS A 59 8.55 -13.75 -14.05
CA LYS A 59 9.59 -14.62 -14.63
C LYS A 59 10.46 -13.95 -15.69
N ASN A 60 10.37 -12.63 -15.83
CA ASN A 60 11.09 -11.83 -16.80
C ASN A 60 10.76 -12.13 -18.28
N ASN A 61 9.58 -12.69 -18.54
CA ASN A 61 9.10 -12.97 -19.90
C ASN A 61 8.29 -11.79 -20.44
N LEU A 62 8.45 -11.49 -21.72
CA LEU A 62 7.59 -10.56 -22.44
C LEU A 62 6.20 -11.19 -22.61
N VAL A 63 5.19 -10.54 -22.06
CA VAL A 63 3.78 -10.97 -22.17
C VAL A 63 2.93 -9.84 -22.73
N TYR A 64 1.89 -10.18 -23.48
CA TYR A 64 0.91 -9.23 -23.98
C TYR A 64 -0.35 -9.32 -23.13
N LYS A 65 -0.88 -8.17 -22.71
CA LYS A 65 -2.03 -8.08 -21.82
C LYS A 65 -3.14 -7.23 -22.44
N ILE A 66 -4.37 -7.63 -22.12
CA ILE A 66 -5.59 -6.87 -22.34
C ILE A 66 -6.26 -6.74 -20.98
N VAL A 67 -6.64 -5.53 -20.59
CA VAL A 67 -7.25 -5.26 -19.28
C VAL A 67 -8.58 -4.55 -19.44
N SER A 68 -9.45 -4.70 -18.46
CA SER A 68 -10.72 -3.97 -18.39
C SER A 68 -11.01 -3.57 -16.95
N ILE A 69 -11.71 -2.45 -16.79
CA ILE A 69 -12.10 -1.94 -15.48
C ILE A 69 -13.49 -2.50 -15.14
N LYS A 70 -13.57 -3.38 -14.13
CA LYS A 70 -14.86 -3.91 -13.66
C LYS A 70 -15.66 -2.89 -12.84
N THR A 71 -14.97 -2.10 -12.02
CA THR A 71 -15.59 -1.07 -11.18
C THR A 71 -14.57 0.03 -10.91
N ARG A 72 -15.02 1.29 -10.88
CA ARG A 72 -14.19 2.45 -10.56
C ARG A 72 -14.88 3.29 -9.49
N ARG A 73 -14.16 3.59 -8.39
CA ARG A 73 -14.62 4.57 -7.40
C ARG A 73 -14.04 5.94 -7.78
N PRO A 74 -14.85 6.99 -7.96
CA PRO A 74 -14.35 8.32 -8.23
C PRO A 74 -13.62 8.89 -7.01
N ALA A 75 -12.66 9.77 -7.26
CA ALA A 75 -12.07 10.56 -6.18
C ALA A 75 -13.17 11.38 -5.50
N HIS A 76 -13.25 11.26 -4.18
CA HIS A 76 -14.19 11.97 -3.35
C HIS A 76 -13.48 12.42 -2.08
N ARG A 77 -14.07 13.39 -1.39
CA ARG A 77 -13.60 13.75 -0.06
C ARG A 77 -13.95 12.60 0.89
N ALA A 78 -12.99 12.16 1.69
CA ALA A 78 -13.20 11.09 2.65
C ALA A 78 -14.44 11.37 3.51
N ASP A 79 -15.34 10.40 3.59
CA ASP A 79 -16.59 10.49 4.35
C ASP A 79 -16.70 9.32 5.33
N LEU A 80 -17.09 9.62 6.56
CA LEU A 80 -17.23 8.61 7.61
C LEU A 80 -18.29 7.55 7.27
N LYS A 81 -19.23 7.81 6.35
CA LYS A 81 -20.22 6.80 5.94
C LYS A 81 -19.63 5.75 4.99
N GLN A 82 -18.71 6.15 4.11
CA GLN A 82 -18.16 5.28 3.05
C GLN A 82 -16.79 4.72 3.44
N ASP A 83 -15.98 5.51 4.15
CA ASP A 83 -14.57 5.23 4.43
C ASP A 83 -14.31 4.94 5.91
N TYR A 84 -15.35 4.63 6.70
CA TYR A 84 -15.23 4.40 8.14
C TYR A 84 -14.09 3.45 8.50
N GLN A 85 -14.02 2.29 7.82
CA GLN A 85 -13.01 1.27 8.09
C GLN A 85 -11.59 1.79 7.86
N TYR A 86 -11.40 2.58 6.81
CA TYR A 86 -10.10 3.17 6.47
C TYR A 86 -9.71 4.26 7.47
N ILE A 87 -10.64 5.16 7.80
CA ILE A 87 -10.39 6.21 8.79
C ILE A 87 -10.14 5.59 10.18
N GLN A 88 -10.86 4.51 10.52
CA GLN A 88 -10.67 3.78 11.76
C GLN A 88 -9.27 3.15 11.83
N SER A 89 -8.78 2.54 10.75
CA SER A 89 -7.44 1.93 10.74
C SER A 89 -6.34 2.98 10.89
N LEU A 90 -6.47 4.12 10.20
CA LEU A 90 -5.55 5.26 10.35
C LEU A 90 -5.55 5.82 11.78
N ALA A 91 -6.72 6.09 12.36
CA ALA A 91 -6.83 6.61 13.72
C ALA A 91 -6.31 5.60 14.77
N LEU A 92 -6.52 4.31 14.54
CA LEU A 92 -5.99 3.25 15.39
C LEU A 92 -4.45 3.22 15.34
N GLN A 93 -3.87 3.31 14.14
CA GLN A 93 -2.43 3.36 13.96
C GLN A 93 -1.82 4.58 14.67
N GLU A 94 -2.38 5.78 14.46
CA GLU A 94 -1.93 7.00 15.13
C GLU A 94 -1.96 6.86 16.65
N LYS A 95 -3.04 6.27 17.19
CA LYS A 95 -3.16 6.02 18.63
C LYS A 95 -2.14 5.01 19.15
N GLN A 96 -1.86 3.95 18.38
CA GLN A 96 -0.84 2.96 18.73
C GLN A 96 0.55 3.59 18.76
N GLU A 97 0.90 4.38 17.74
CA GLU A 97 2.17 5.11 17.65
C GLU A 97 2.35 6.08 18.84
N LYS A 98 1.30 6.86 19.14
CA LYS A 98 1.31 7.76 20.30
C LYS A 98 1.50 7.02 21.62
N THR A 99 0.74 5.94 21.82
CA THR A 99 0.83 5.12 23.04
C THR A 99 2.23 4.49 23.18
N LEU A 100 2.81 4.05 22.07
CA LEU A 100 4.15 3.50 22.02
C LEU A 100 5.20 4.56 22.38
N SER A 101 5.15 5.74 21.78
CA SER A 101 6.07 6.85 22.09
C SER A 101 5.99 7.26 23.57
N GLU A 102 4.79 7.39 24.12
CA GLU A 102 4.59 7.68 25.55
C GLU A 102 5.14 6.56 26.45
N TRP A 103 5.01 5.29 26.04
CA TRP A 103 5.58 4.16 26.76
C TRP A 103 7.12 4.17 26.70
N VAL A 104 7.71 4.43 25.53
CA VAL A 104 9.17 4.54 25.34
C VAL A 104 9.74 5.65 26.22
N SER A 105 9.15 6.85 26.18
CA SER A 105 9.62 7.99 26.99
C SER A 105 9.56 7.70 28.49
N ARG A 106 8.51 7.01 28.97
CA ARG A 106 8.42 6.59 30.39
C ARG A 106 9.49 5.57 30.76
N ARG A 107 9.72 4.57 29.92
CA ARG A 107 10.72 3.50 30.17
C ARG A 107 12.15 4.03 30.12
N GLN A 108 12.43 4.94 29.20
CA GLN A 108 13.75 5.58 29.06
C GLN A 108 14.19 6.31 30.33
N LYS A 109 13.24 6.88 31.10
CA LYS A 109 13.53 7.56 32.38
C LYS A 109 13.92 6.59 33.51
N THR A 110 13.39 5.37 33.50
CA THR A 110 13.57 4.40 34.59
C THR A 110 14.63 3.35 34.30
N MET A 111 15.01 3.14 33.04
CA MET A 111 16.01 2.15 32.64
C MET A 111 17.40 2.78 32.47
N PHE A 112 18.44 2.00 32.76
CA PHE A 112 19.80 2.37 32.40
C PHE A 112 20.02 2.09 30.92
N ILE A 113 20.35 3.13 30.15
CA ILE A 113 20.60 3.07 28.71
C ILE A 113 22.00 3.61 28.48
N ARG A 114 22.87 2.82 27.83
CA ARG A 114 24.22 3.22 27.42
C ARG A 114 24.30 3.22 25.91
N ILE A 115 24.58 4.39 25.32
CA ILE A 115 24.86 4.52 23.89
C ILE A 115 26.36 4.62 23.70
N ASP A 116 26.84 3.82 22.75
CA ASP A 116 28.25 3.81 22.37
C ASP A 116 28.67 5.20 21.86
N PRO A 117 29.85 5.71 22.27
CA PRO A 117 30.31 7.05 21.91
C PRO A 117 30.17 7.40 20.43
N ASP A 118 30.39 6.44 19.53
CA ASP A 118 30.36 6.65 18.08
C ASP A 118 28.97 7.04 17.55
N PHE A 119 27.90 6.70 18.28
CA PHE A 119 26.51 6.96 17.88
C PHE A 119 25.85 8.11 18.65
N ARG A 120 26.57 8.80 19.55
CA ARG A 120 26.00 9.90 20.35
C ARG A 120 25.70 11.16 19.53
N GLY A 121 26.28 11.30 18.34
CA GLY A 121 26.01 12.40 17.42
C GLY A 121 24.80 12.18 16.50
N CYS A 122 24.15 11.00 16.56
CA CYS A 122 22.99 10.70 15.73
C CYS A 122 21.75 11.47 16.20
N GLN A 123 20.89 11.88 15.26
CA GLN A 123 19.55 12.35 15.58
C GLN A 123 18.66 11.14 15.86
N PHE A 124 18.14 11.07 17.09
CA PHE A 124 17.21 10.03 17.48
C PHE A 124 15.78 10.53 17.43
N GLU A 125 14.84 9.64 17.15
CA GLU A 125 13.42 9.97 17.00
C GLU A 125 12.75 10.38 18.31
N ASN A 126 13.15 9.80 19.43
CA ASN A 126 12.70 10.24 20.76
C ASN A 126 13.83 11.02 21.44
N ASP A 127 13.55 12.09 22.16
CA ASP A 127 14.59 12.79 22.91
C ASP A 127 15.09 11.95 24.10
N GLY A 128 16.30 12.25 24.61
CA GLY A 128 16.80 11.68 25.88
C GLY A 128 17.53 10.33 25.79
N TRP A 129 17.86 9.86 24.58
CA TRP A 129 18.64 8.63 24.36
C TRP A 129 20.10 8.77 24.78
N VAL A 130 20.69 9.95 24.52
CA VAL A 130 22.02 10.32 24.99
C VAL A 130 21.84 11.16 26.25
N LYS A 131 22.37 10.68 27.37
CA LYS A 131 22.52 11.44 28.62
C LYS A 131 23.94 11.94 28.77
#